data_AF-A0A7Y0WER8-F1
#
_entry.id   AF-A0A7Y0WER8-F1
#
_cell.length_a   1.000
_cell.length_b   1.000
_cell.length_c   1.000
_cell.angle_alpha   90.00
_cell.angle_beta   90.00
_cell.angle_gamma   90.00
#
_symmetry.space_group_name_H-M   'P 1'
#
loop_
_entity.id
_entity.type
_entity.pdbx_description
1 polymer ?
#
loop_
_entity_poly.entity_id
_entity_poly.type
_entity_poly.pdbx_seq_one_letter_code
_entity_poly.pdbx_strand_id
1 'polypeptide(L)'
;MIPQVKVYSTDTSAYTQGSVSARIEALFLNNLGKIVTRQQIIRAATNPETGREPENWHQRLSELRTDKGYTILSKRDWLLLTPEEYVMPHAQRRAIAGRRVLPSAACWQGVLSRANHRCEWAEDGQRCNLAPGDLDPIGGGTVKLTPDHMVPHSIDPATDTNDSSKWQALCGRHQVMKKNYWDSSTGKFNLIGILQSVNERQKREALQFLTGYFGHESE
;
A
#
# COMPACT_ATOMS: atom_id res chain seq x y z
N MET A 1 -10.84 25.77 6.47
CA MET A 1 -10.43 27.17 6.64
C MET A 1 -9.38 27.22 7.74
N ILE A 2 -8.20 27.79 7.50
CA ILE A 2 -7.14 27.94 8.51
C ILE A 2 -7.58 29.04 9.49
N PRO A 3 -7.43 28.88 10.83
CA PRO A 3 -7.77 29.93 11.78
C PRO A 3 -7.00 31.22 11.48
N GLN A 4 -7.62 32.39 11.68
CA GLN A 4 -6.96 33.67 11.46
C GLN A 4 -6.21 34.17 12.69
N VAL A 5 -6.56 33.66 13.87
CA VAL A 5 -5.99 34.04 15.16
C VAL A 5 -5.57 32.81 15.95
N LYS A 6 -4.57 32.99 16.81
CA LYS A 6 -4.14 31.95 17.74
C LYS A 6 -5.14 31.82 18.88
N VAL A 7 -5.77 30.65 18.99
CA VAL A 7 -6.55 30.27 20.15
C VAL A 7 -5.98 28.98 20.69
N TYR A 8 -5.41 29.01 21.89
CA TYR A 8 -4.83 27.83 22.51
C TYR A 8 -5.92 26.90 23.06
N SER A 9 -5.71 25.61 22.90
CA SER A 9 -6.53 24.61 23.57
C SER A 9 -6.34 24.70 25.08
N THR A 10 -7.44 24.77 25.82
CA THR A 10 -7.49 24.66 27.28
C THR A 10 -7.82 23.24 27.74
N ASP A 11 -7.80 22.27 26.81
CA ASP A 11 -8.18 20.91 27.08
C ASP A 11 -7.21 20.26 28.08
N THR A 12 -7.79 19.63 29.10
CA THR A 12 -7.12 18.86 30.16
C THR A 12 -7.64 17.43 30.26
N SER A 13 -8.52 17.00 29.35
CA SER A 13 -9.10 15.66 29.32
C SER A 13 -8.04 14.57 29.23
N ALA A 14 -8.33 13.45 29.89
CA ALA A 14 -7.61 12.21 29.74
C ALA A 14 -8.16 11.42 28.54
N TYR A 15 -7.26 10.85 27.75
CA TYR A 15 -7.58 10.09 26.55
C TYR A 15 -7.30 8.61 26.80
N THR A 16 -8.34 7.77 26.73
CA THR A 16 -8.27 6.34 27.12
C THR A 16 -8.29 5.38 25.94
N GLN A 17 -8.21 5.88 24.71
CA GLN A 17 -8.21 5.03 23.51
C GLN A 17 -7.01 4.07 23.53
N GLY A 18 -7.20 2.85 23.01
CA GLY A 18 -6.23 1.76 23.16
C GLY A 18 -4.87 1.97 22.49
N SER A 19 -4.74 2.88 21.51
CA SER A 19 -3.47 3.17 20.84
C SER A 19 -3.06 4.64 20.97
N VAL A 20 -1.75 4.89 20.95
CA VAL A 20 -1.16 6.25 20.94
C VAL A 20 -1.75 7.10 19.82
N SER A 21 -1.84 6.54 18.59
CA SER A 21 -2.43 7.24 17.43
C SER A 21 -3.89 7.63 17.68
N ALA A 22 -4.69 6.74 18.27
CA ALA A 22 -6.09 7.01 18.55
C ALA A 22 -6.29 8.06 19.66
N ARG A 23 -5.41 8.11 20.66
CA ARG A 23 -5.44 9.14 21.70
C ARG A 23 -5.08 10.53 21.16
N ILE A 24 -4.02 10.61 20.33
CA ILE A 24 -3.65 11.85 19.66
C ILE A 24 -4.75 12.31 18.69
N GLU A 25 -5.36 11.38 17.96
CA GLU A 25 -6.50 11.68 17.08
C GLU A 25 -7.68 12.28 17.85
N ALA A 26 -8.06 11.67 18.98
CA ALA A 26 -9.12 12.17 19.84
C ALA A 26 -8.81 13.58 20.39
N LEU A 27 -7.55 13.84 20.78
CA LEU A 27 -7.10 15.17 21.20
C LEU A 27 -7.37 16.22 20.12
N PHE A 28 -6.97 15.97 18.87
CA PHE A 28 -7.20 16.94 17.80
C PHE A 28 -8.68 17.09 17.45
N LEU A 29 -9.47 16.01 17.46
CA LEU A 29 -10.90 16.07 17.20
C LEU A 29 -11.67 16.90 18.24
N ASN A 30 -11.24 16.85 19.51
CA ASN A 30 -11.81 17.69 20.57
C ASN A 30 -11.36 19.16 20.52
N ASN A 31 -10.32 19.46 19.74
CA ASN A 31 -9.65 20.76 19.69
C ASN A 31 -9.59 21.34 18.28
N LEU A 32 -10.64 21.13 17.48
CA LEU A 32 -10.72 21.68 16.13
C LEU A 32 -10.56 23.21 16.14
N GLY A 33 -9.68 23.71 15.27
CA GLY A 33 -9.35 25.12 15.14
C GLY A 33 -8.51 25.71 16.28
N LYS A 34 -8.19 24.92 17.32
CA LYS A 34 -7.38 25.37 18.46
C LYS A 34 -5.94 24.85 18.37
N ILE A 35 -5.01 25.63 18.90
CA ILE A 35 -3.60 25.26 18.98
C ILE A 35 -3.42 24.23 20.09
N VAL A 36 -2.90 23.07 19.71
CA VAL A 36 -2.48 21.99 20.59
C VAL A 36 -0.96 22.01 20.66
N THR A 37 -0.41 22.00 21.88
CA THR A 37 1.04 22.02 22.13
C THR A 37 1.63 20.61 22.21
N ARG A 38 2.95 20.51 22.07
CA ARG A 38 3.73 19.27 22.35
C ARG A 38 3.36 18.65 23.69
N GLN A 39 3.23 19.45 24.74
CA GLN A 39 2.91 18.93 26.08
C GLN A 39 1.51 18.30 26.13
N GLN A 40 0.52 18.89 25.45
CA GLN A 40 -0.82 18.32 25.35
C GLN A 40 -0.82 17.03 24.54
N ILE A 41 -0.05 16.97 23.44
CA ILE A 41 0.10 15.76 22.63
C ILE A 41 0.74 14.64 23.44
N ILE A 42 1.83 14.93 24.14
CA ILE A 42 2.51 13.96 25.01
C ILE A 42 1.55 13.45 26.09
N ARG A 43 0.85 14.35 26.78
CA ARG A 43 -0.12 13.98 27.81
C ARG A 43 -1.22 13.05 27.27
N ALA A 44 -1.74 13.33 26.07
CA ALA A 44 -2.71 12.44 25.44
C ALA A 44 -2.07 11.11 24.99
N ALA A 45 -0.83 11.15 24.50
CA ALA A 45 -0.10 9.99 24.02
C ALA A 45 0.29 9.01 25.14
N THR A 46 0.58 9.52 26.34
CA THR A 46 0.95 8.75 27.54
C THR A 46 -0.06 7.64 27.80
N ASN A 47 0.45 6.44 28.11
CA ASN A 47 -0.41 5.32 28.44
C ASN A 47 -1.15 5.62 29.76
N PRO A 48 -2.50 5.61 29.79
CA PRO A 48 -3.27 5.97 30.97
C PRO A 48 -3.12 4.96 32.12
N GLU A 49 -2.81 3.69 31.83
CA GLU A 49 -2.66 2.62 32.82
C GLU A 49 -1.25 2.61 33.41
N THR A 50 -0.23 2.78 32.57
CA THR A 50 1.19 2.64 32.99
C THR A 50 1.90 3.97 33.22
N GLY A 51 1.30 5.10 32.82
CA GLY A 51 1.92 6.42 32.88
C GLY A 51 3.11 6.60 31.92
N ARG A 52 3.40 5.61 31.06
CA ARG A 52 4.57 5.64 30.19
C ARG A 52 4.36 6.55 28.98
N GLU A 53 5.23 7.53 28.83
CA GLU A 53 5.32 8.36 27.63
C GLU A 53 5.87 7.53 26.45
N PRO A 54 5.21 7.54 25.28
CA PRO A 54 5.71 6.85 24.11
C PRO A 54 6.76 7.69 23.35
N GLU A 55 7.92 7.10 23.06
CA GLU A 55 8.99 7.75 22.26
C GLU A 55 8.53 8.09 20.83
N ASN A 56 7.55 7.34 20.30
CA ASN A 56 7.12 7.42 18.91
C ASN A 56 5.90 8.33 18.66
N TRP A 57 5.53 9.21 19.59
CA TRP A 57 4.35 10.07 19.40
C TRP A 57 4.43 10.95 18.14
N HIS A 58 5.62 11.45 17.80
CA HIS A 58 5.85 12.24 16.58
C HIS A 58 5.54 11.43 15.31
N GLN A 59 5.92 10.15 15.29
CA GLN A 59 5.61 9.25 14.18
C GLN A 59 4.10 9.05 14.08
N ARG A 60 3.41 8.83 15.21
CA ARG A 60 1.94 8.69 15.22
C ARG A 60 1.23 9.95 14.74
N LEU A 61 1.73 11.13 15.10
CA LEU A 61 1.23 12.40 14.59
C LEU A 61 1.43 12.52 13.07
N SER A 62 2.60 12.11 12.57
CA SER A 62 2.88 12.09 11.12
C SER A 62 1.93 11.15 10.38
N GLU A 63 1.67 9.95 10.90
CA GLU A 63 0.71 8.98 10.34
C GLU A 63 -0.72 9.56 10.29
N LEU A 64 -1.13 10.37 11.27
CA LEU A 64 -2.43 11.05 11.20
C LEU A 64 -2.51 11.98 9.98
N ARG A 65 -1.41 12.66 9.63
CA ARG A 65 -1.32 13.57 8.48
C ARG A 65 -1.24 12.82 7.14
N THR A 66 -0.39 11.79 7.07
CA THR A 66 -0.08 11.07 5.83
C THR A 66 -1.07 9.95 5.55
N ASP A 67 -1.31 9.09 6.54
CA ASP A 67 -1.97 7.80 6.34
C ASP A 67 -3.47 7.84 6.65
N LYS A 68 -3.89 8.76 7.53
CA LYS A 68 -5.31 9.03 7.82
C LYS A 68 -5.82 10.29 7.12
N GLY A 69 -4.94 11.07 6.50
CA GLY A 69 -5.30 12.22 5.68
C GLY A 69 -5.76 13.45 6.46
N TYR A 70 -5.59 13.53 7.78
CA TYR A 70 -5.95 14.73 8.52
C TYR A 70 -5.09 15.93 8.12
N THR A 71 -5.70 17.11 8.08
CA THR A 71 -5.00 18.36 7.88
C THR A 71 -4.56 18.91 9.24
N ILE A 72 -3.49 18.36 9.81
CA ILE A 72 -2.89 18.92 11.04
C ILE A 72 -1.77 19.84 10.60
N LEU A 73 -1.86 21.14 10.85
CA LEU A 73 -0.88 22.15 10.45
C LEU A 73 0.22 22.29 11.51
N SER A 74 1.44 22.56 11.06
CA SER A 74 2.62 22.89 11.86
C SER A 74 3.15 24.26 11.45
N LYS A 75 4.21 24.77 12.12
CA LYS A 75 4.91 26.01 11.73
C LYS A 75 5.27 26.10 10.24
N ARG A 76 5.58 24.98 9.59
CA ARG A 76 5.87 24.94 8.15
C ARG A 76 4.65 25.21 7.28
N ASP A 77 3.46 24.86 7.78
CA ASP A 77 2.20 24.98 7.05
C ASP A 77 1.49 26.31 7.37
N TRP A 78 1.63 26.81 8.60
CA TRP A 78 1.03 28.08 9.06
C TRP A 78 2.04 28.88 9.89
N LEU A 79 2.57 29.96 9.30
CA LEU A 79 3.68 30.75 9.85
C LEU A 79 3.38 31.40 11.21
N LEU A 80 2.11 31.54 11.59
CA LEU A 80 1.75 32.02 12.91
C LEU A 80 2.19 31.03 14.00
N LEU A 81 2.18 29.72 13.75
CA LEU A 81 2.57 28.71 14.74
C LEU A 81 4.05 28.81 15.10
N THR A 82 4.36 28.61 16.38
CA THR A 82 5.74 28.40 16.83
C THR A 82 6.13 26.92 16.67
N PRO A 83 7.43 26.57 16.76
CA PRO A 83 7.81 25.17 16.89
C PRO A 83 7.04 24.52 18.04
N GLU A 84 6.68 23.24 17.90
CA GLU A 84 5.90 22.48 18.89
C GLU A 84 4.41 22.84 19.03
N GLU A 85 3.89 23.74 18.19
CA GLU A 85 2.47 24.04 18.06
C GLU A 85 1.87 23.38 16.82
N TYR A 86 0.67 22.83 16.99
CA TYR A 86 -0.08 22.18 15.93
C TYR A 86 -1.54 22.60 15.97
N VAL A 87 -2.23 22.65 14.82
CA VAL A 87 -3.67 22.89 14.77
C VAL A 87 -4.33 22.01 13.72
N MET A 88 -5.48 21.42 14.06
CA MET A 88 -6.34 20.75 13.08
C MET A 88 -7.56 21.64 12.83
N PRO A 89 -7.67 22.31 11.66
CA PRO A 89 -8.73 23.28 11.41
C PRO A 89 -10.12 22.63 11.28
N HIS A 90 -10.18 21.38 10.81
CA HIS A 90 -11.42 20.63 10.61
C HIS A 90 -11.16 19.12 10.66
N ALA A 91 -12.21 18.35 10.94
CA ALA A 91 -12.16 16.88 10.96
C ALA A 91 -12.12 16.25 9.55
N GLN A 92 -12.36 17.03 8.49
CA GLN A 92 -12.35 16.50 7.12
C GLN A 92 -10.96 15.97 6.74
N ARG A 93 -10.92 14.71 6.32
CA ARG A 93 -9.73 14.03 5.83
C ARG A 93 -9.55 14.32 4.34
N ARG A 94 -8.31 14.53 3.92
CA ARG A 94 -7.94 14.59 2.51
C ARG A 94 -8.13 13.21 1.88
N ALA A 95 -8.46 13.18 0.59
CA ALA A 95 -8.38 11.95 -0.19
C ALA A 95 -6.93 11.47 -0.15
N ILE A 96 -6.72 10.29 0.41
CA ILE A 96 -5.43 9.58 0.38
C ILE A 96 -5.46 8.59 -0.77
N ALA A 97 -4.31 8.35 -1.39
CA ALA A 97 -4.18 7.23 -2.32
C ALA A 97 -4.63 5.96 -1.59
N GLY A 98 -5.54 5.19 -2.20
CA GLY A 98 -6.09 3.99 -1.60
C GLY A 98 -4.94 3.07 -1.16
N ARG A 99 -4.97 2.62 0.10
CA ARG A 99 -4.01 1.60 0.55
C ARG A 99 -4.24 0.37 -0.31
N ARG A 100 -3.16 -0.34 -0.65
CA ARG A 100 -3.26 -1.62 -1.33
C ARG A 100 -4.12 -2.55 -0.48
N VAL A 101 -5.29 -2.90 -0.99
CA VAL A 101 -6.21 -3.81 -0.31
C VAL A 101 -5.87 -5.23 -0.70
N LEU A 102 -6.13 -6.17 0.21
CA LEU A 102 -6.07 -7.60 -0.03
C LEU A 102 -7.50 -8.14 0.05
N PRO A 103 -7.81 -9.26 -0.62
CA PRO A 103 -9.11 -9.91 -0.45
C PRO A 103 -9.29 -10.35 1.00
N SER A 104 -10.54 -10.45 1.45
CA SER A 104 -10.85 -11.08 2.72
C SER A 104 -10.41 -12.55 2.71
N ALA A 105 -10.19 -13.15 3.88
CA ALA A 105 -9.76 -14.55 3.97
C ALA A 105 -10.75 -15.49 3.26
N ALA A 106 -12.06 -15.26 3.43
CA ALA A 106 -13.11 -16.04 2.76
C ALA A 106 -13.06 -15.87 1.24
N CYS A 107 -12.92 -14.63 0.76
CA CYS A 107 -12.77 -14.34 -0.67
C CYS A 107 -11.52 -15.03 -1.25
N TRP A 108 -10.39 -14.95 -0.55
CA TRP A 108 -9.14 -15.58 -0.98
C TRP A 108 -9.25 -17.10 -1.07
N GLN A 109 -9.90 -17.76 -0.11
CA GLN A 109 -10.19 -19.19 -0.20
C GLN A 109 -11.09 -19.51 -1.41
N GLY A 110 -12.10 -18.67 -1.69
CA GLY A 110 -12.92 -18.80 -2.88
C GLY A 110 -12.11 -18.71 -4.19
N VAL A 111 -11.16 -17.78 -4.26
CA VAL A 111 -10.23 -17.63 -5.40
C VAL A 111 -9.35 -18.87 -5.54
N LEU A 112 -8.74 -19.35 -4.45
CA LEU A 112 -7.90 -20.54 -4.47
C LEU A 112 -8.66 -21.79 -4.92
N SER A 113 -9.88 -22.00 -4.42
CA SER A 113 -10.74 -23.12 -4.81
C SER A 113 -11.09 -23.06 -6.30
N ARG A 114 -11.47 -21.88 -6.82
CA ARG A 114 -11.73 -21.67 -8.25
C ARG A 114 -10.48 -21.96 -9.10
N ALA A 115 -9.33 -21.51 -8.62
CA ALA A 115 -8.04 -21.70 -9.26
C ALA A 115 -7.51 -23.14 -9.16
N ASN A 116 -8.23 -24.04 -8.49
CA ASN A 116 -7.74 -25.38 -8.13
C ASN A 116 -6.36 -25.34 -7.44
N HIS A 117 -6.15 -24.34 -6.59
CA HIS A 117 -4.87 -24.05 -5.92
C HIS A 117 -3.69 -23.92 -6.88
N ARG A 118 -3.89 -23.33 -8.06
CA ARG A 118 -2.85 -23.12 -9.07
C ARG A 118 -2.78 -21.67 -9.53
N CYS A 119 -1.65 -21.31 -10.14
CA CYS A 119 -1.48 -20.03 -10.79
C CYS A 119 -2.43 -19.90 -11.99
N GLU A 120 -3.27 -18.88 -11.99
CA GLU A 120 -4.32 -18.61 -13.00
C GLU A 120 -3.81 -17.85 -14.23
N TRP A 121 -2.52 -17.49 -14.28
CA TRP A 121 -1.95 -16.82 -15.45
C TRP A 121 -2.17 -17.64 -16.72
N ALA A 122 -2.73 -17.01 -17.74
CA ALA A 122 -3.00 -17.60 -19.05
C ALA A 122 -2.54 -16.64 -20.15
N GLU A 123 -1.72 -17.13 -21.07
CA GLU A 123 -1.19 -16.38 -22.22
C GLU A 123 -1.09 -17.34 -23.41
N ASP A 124 -1.53 -16.90 -24.60
CA ASP A 124 -1.54 -17.71 -25.83
C ASP A 124 -2.20 -19.10 -25.68
N GLY A 125 -3.25 -19.20 -24.86
CA GLY A 125 -3.94 -20.46 -24.58
C GLY A 125 -3.17 -21.42 -23.66
N GLN A 126 -1.97 -21.06 -23.21
CA GLN A 126 -1.21 -21.81 -22.21
C GLN A 126 -1.44 -21.25 -20.81
N ARG A 127 -1.65 -22.14 -19.84
CA ARG A 127 -1.83 -21.79 -18.43
C ARG A 127 -0.59 -22.15 -17.63
N CYS A 128 -0.23 -21.31 -16.67
CA CYS A 128 0.92 -21.55 -15.78
C CYS A 128 0.77 -22.84 -14.96
N ASN A 129 -0.37 -23.03 -14.31
CA ASN A 129 -0.72 -24.22 -13.51
C ASN A 129 0.21 -24.56 -12.32
N LEU A 130 1.24 -23.77 -12.01
CA LEU A 130 2.08 -23.99 -10.83
C LEU A 130 1.26 -23.92 -9.53
N ALA A 131 1.43 -24.93 -8.68
CA ALA A 131 0.82 -25.05 -7.36
C ALA A 131 1.78 -24.58 -6.24
N PRO A 132 1.26 -24.19 -5.06
CA PRO A 132 2.09 -23.95 -3.89
C PRO A 132 2.99 -25.16 -3.58
N GLY A 133 4.29 -24.91 -3.37
CA GLY A 133 5.26 -25.97 -3.10
C GLY A 133 6.02 -26.48 -4.33
N ASP A 134 5.52 -26.23 -5.55
CA ASP A 134 6.25 -26.54 -6.77
C ASP A 134 7.57 -25.75 -6.80
N LEU A 135 8.59 -26.30 -7.48
CA LEU A 135 9.78 -25.53 -7.84
C LEU A 135 9.47 -24.68 -9.07
N ASP A 136 9.72 -23.38 -9.01
CA ASP A 136 9.64 -22.50 -10.17
C ASP A 136 10.72 -22.94 -11.19
N PRO A 137 10.36 -23.46 -12.38
CA PRO A 137 11.33 -23.95 -13.36
C PRO A 137 12.26 -22.88 -13.92
N ILE A 138 11.96 -21.59 -13.70
CA ILE A 138 12.72 -20.46 -14.22
C ILE A 138 13.45 -19.74 -13.08
N GLY A 139 12.71 -19.44 -12.01
CA GLY A 139 13.24 -18.70 -10.85
C GLY A 139 13.93 -19.57 -9.80
N GLY A 140 13.78 -20.90 -9.86
CA GLY A 140 14.36 -21.86 -8.91
C GLY A 140 13.76 -21.87 -7.49
N GLY A 141 12.96 -20.86 -7.13
CA GLY A 141 12.32 -20.75 -5.82
C GLY A 141 11.06 -21.61 -5.66
N THR A 142 10.69 -21.91 -4.43
CA THR A 142 9.42 -22.57 -4.12
C THR A 142 8.24 -21.64 -4.39
N VAL A 143 7.27 -22.13 -5.15
CA VAL A 143 6.07 -21.38 -5.53
C VAL A 143 5.19 -21.11 -4.31
N LYS A 144 4.78 -19.84 -4.18
CA LYS A 144 3.67 -19.40 -3.33
C LYS A 144 2.68 -18.63 -4.21
N LEU A 145 1.39 -18.86 -3.98
CA LEU A 145 0.33 -18.11 -4.64
C LEU A 145 0.03 -16.83 -3.85
N THR A 146 -0.14 -15.74 -4.58
CA THR A 146 -0.47 -14.42 -4.04
C THR A 146 -1.70 -13.87 -4.76
N PRO A 147 -2.58 -13.15 -4.05
CA PRO A 147 -3.71 -12.48 -4.67
C PRO A 147 -3.23 -11.30 -5.51
N ASP A 148 -3.82 -11.16 -6.69
CA ASP A 148 -3.64 -9.99 -7.55
C ASP A 148 -4.98 -9.59 -8.22
N HIS A 149 -5.13 -8.32 -8.58
CA HIS A 149 -6.39 -7.78 -9.09
C HIS A 149 -6.59 -8.13 -10.56
N MET A 150 -7.73 -8.67 -10.99
CA MET A 150 -8.02 -8.92 -12.41
C MET A 150 -7.87 -7.65 -13.27
N VAL A 151 -8.33 -6.51 -12.76
CA VAL A 151 -8.17 -5.19 -13.38
C VAL A 151 -7.14 -4.37 -12.60
N PRO A 152 -6.20 -3.68 -13.25
CA PRO A 152 -5.22 -2.84 -12.56
C PRO A 152 -5.87 -1.77 -11.66
N HIS A 153 -5.28 -1.55 -10.48
CA HIS A 153 -5.70 -0.51 -9.54
C HIS A 153 -5.72 0.92 -10.12
N SER A 154 -4.94 1.18 -11.17
CA SER A 154 -4.95 2.48 -11.86
C SER A 154 -6.27 2.74 -12.62
N ILE A 155 -7.02 1.69 -12.95
CA ILE A 155 -8.29 1.76 -13.67
C ILE A 155 -9.46 1.67 -12.69
N ASP A 156 -9.39 0.74 -11.72
CA ASP A 156 -10.40 0.59 -10.67
C ASP A 156 -9.74 0.54 -9.28
N PRO A 157 -9.63 1.68 -8.59
CA PRO A 157 -9.02 1.73 -7.25
C PRO A 157 -9.94 1.18 -6.15
N ALA A 158 -11.24 0.97 -6.42
CA ALA A 158 -12.25 0.61 -5.42
C ALA A 158 -12.70 -0.86 -5.55
N THR A 159 -11.74 -1.77 -5.67
CA THR A 159 -12.02 -3.21 -5.77
C THR A 159 -12.69 -3.74 -4.50
N ASP A 160 -13.85 -4.38 -4.64
CA ASP A 160 -14.50 -5.12 -3.56
C ASP A 160 -13.61 -6.28 -3.09
N THR A 161 -13.22 -6.24 -1.82
CA THR A 161 -12.35 -7.24 -1.19
C THR A 161 -13.06 -8.56 -0.90
N ASN A 162 -14.38 -8.63 -1.10
CA ASN A 162 -15.18 -9.84 -0.91
C ASN A 162 -15.65 -10.48 -2.22
N ASP A 163 -15.49 -9.81 -3.36
CA ASP A 163 -15.87 -10.33 -4.67
C ASP A 163 -14.70 -11.10 -5.31
N SER A 164 -14.75 -12.44 -5.25
CA SER A 164 -13.72 -13.32 -5.81
C SER A 164 -13.50 -13.14 -7.31
N SER A 165 -14.48 -12.62 -8.06
CA SER A 165 -14.34 -12.36 -9.51
C SER A 165 -13.34 -11.25 -9.83
N LYS A 166 -13.01 -10.40 -8.85
CA LYS A 166 -12.05 -9.30 -9.00
C LYS A 166 -10.60 -9.70 -8.75
N TRP A 167 -10.37 -10.93 -8.31
CA TRP A 167 -9.06 -11.41 -7.88
C TRP A 167 -8.63 -12.62 -8.69
N GLN A 168 -7.33 -12.83 -8.79
CA GLN A 168 -6.71 -14.03 -9.33
C GLN A 168 -5.54 -14.49 -8.47
N ALA A 169 -5.27 -15.79 -8.47
CA ALA A 169 -4.12 -16.39 -7.82
C ALA A 169 -2.92 -16.43 -8.78
N LEU A 170 -1.85 -15.71 -8.45
CA LEU A 170 -0.62 -15.71 -9.24
C LEU A 170 0.58 -16.21 -8.44
N CYS A 171 1.44 -16.99 -9.08
CA CYS A 171 2.78 -17.29 -8.56
C CYS A 171 3.67 -16.04 -8.60
N GLY A 172 4.76 -16.04 -7.83
CA GLY A 172 5.70 -14.91 -7.76
C GLY A 172 6.16 -14.41 -9.13
N ARG A 173 6.48 -15.32 -10.06
CA ARG A 173 6.88 -14.98 -11.43
C ARG A 173 5.83 -14.17 -12.19
N HIS A 174 4.58 -14.64 -12.24
CA HIS A 174 3.52 -13.96 -12.98
C HIS A 174 3.01 -12.71 -12.26
N GLN A 175 3.14 -12.64 -10.93
CA GLN A 175 2.90 -11.40 -10.19
C GLN A 175 3.92 -10.31 -10.58
N VAL A 176 5.19 -10.68 -10.78
CA VAL A 176 6.25 -9.78 -11.22
C VAL A 176 6.05 -9.38 -12.69
N MET A 177 5.78 -10.32 -13.58
CA MET A 177 5.57 -10.02 -14.99
C MET A 177 4.34 -9.12 -15.21
N LYS A 178 3.22 -9.35 -14.51
CA LYS A 178 2.07 -8.44 -14.59
C LYS A 178 2.37 -7.01 -14.13
N LYS A 179 3.29 -6.84 -13.17
CA LYS A 179 3.78 -5.52 -12.72
C LYS A 179 4.80 -4.89 -13.69
N ASN A 180 5.53 -5.72 -14.44
CA ASN A 180 6.59 -5.29 -15.37
C ASN A 180 6.07 -4.93 -16.77
N TYR A 181 4.83 -5.28 -17.11
CA TYR A 181 4.13 -4.68 -18.24
C TYR A 181 3.76 -3.23 -17.87
N TRP A 182 4.68 -2.31 -18.21
CA TRP A 182 4.53 -0.85 -18.22
C TRP A 182 4.68 -0.09 -16.87
N ASP A 183 5.86 0.51 -16.64
CA ASP A 183 6.04 1.63 -15.71
C ASP A 183 6.04 2.95 -16.49
N SER A 184 4.90 3.62 -16.51
CA SER A 184 4.70 4.94 -17.14
C SER A 184 5.50 6.08 -16.51
N SER A 185 6.13 5.88 -15.34
CA SER A 185 6.88 6.92 -14.62
C SER A 185 8.39 6.86 -14.87
N THR A 186 8.94 5.69 -15.18
CA THR A 186 10.38 5.52 -15.43
C THR A 186 10.71 5.20 -16.89
N GLY A 187 9.72 4.79 -17.69
CA GLY A 187 9.91 4.36 -19.09
C GLY A 187 10.74 3.08 -19.23
N LYS A 188 11.03 2.38 -18.12
CA LYS A 188 11.90 1.20 -18.11
C LYS A 188 11.08 -0.07 -18.31
N PHE A 189 11.46 -0.85 -19.32
CA PHE A 189 10.90 -2.16 -19.63
C PHE A 189 11.78 -3.26 -19.04
N ASN A 190 11.23 -4.14 -18.20
CA ASN A 190 11.98 -5.28 -17.67
C ASN A 190 11.93 -6.45 -18.67
N LEU A 191 12.72 -6.33 -19.75
CA LEU A 191 12.78 -7.30 -20.84
C LEU A 191 13.10 -8.71 -20.33
N ILE A 192 14.01 -8.84 -19.36
CA ILE A 192 14.39 -10.14 -18.78
C ILE A 192 13.22 -10.79 -18.04
N GLY A 193 12.48 -10.02 -17.23
CA GLY A 193 11.30 -10.54 -16.52
C GLY A 193 10.20 -11.01 -17.48
N ILE A 194 10.07 -10.37 -18.64
CA ILE A 194 9.14 -10.77 -19.70
C ILE A 194 9.63 -12.06 -20.35
N LEU A 195 10.90 -12.10 -20.79
CA LEU A 195 11.48 -13.31 -21.40
C LEU A 195 11.48 -14.53 -20.46
N GLN A 196 11.58 -14.34 -19.14
CA GLN A 196 11.49 -15.44 -18.17
C GLN A 196 10.07 -16.05 -18.10
N SER A 197 9.03 -15.26 -18.36
CA SER A 197 7.64 -15.63 -18.08
C SER A 197 6.85 -16.05 -19.32
N VAL A 198 7.14 -15.47 -20.48
CA VAL A 198 6.53 -15.84 -21.78
C VAL A 198 6.74 -17.32 -22.12
N ASN A 199 5.88 -17.87 -22.99
CA ASN A 199 5.93 -19.28 -23.35
C ASN A 199 7.19 -19.65 -24.18
N GLU A 200 7.44 -20.94 -24.36
CA GLU A 200 8.62 -21.43 -25.07
C GLU A 200 8.70 -20.94 -26.53
N ARG A 201 7.57 -20.87 -27.23
CA ARG A 201 7.51 -20.34 -28.62
C ARG A 201 8.01 -18.90 -28.67
N GLN A 202 7.49 -18.03 -27.80
CA GLN A 202 7.90 -16.63 -27.72
C GLN A 202 9.36 -16.49 -27.29
N LYS A 203 9.87 -17.37 -26.43
CA LYS A 203 11.30 -17.43 -26.09
C LYS A 203 12.16 -17.78 -27.32
N ARG A 204 11.73 -18.73 -28.14
CA ARG A 204 12.42 -19.11 -29.39
C ARG A 204 12.39 -17.99 -30.42
N GLU A 205 11.26 -17.31 -30.59
CA GLU A 205 11.13 -16.13 -31.45
C GLU A 205 12.06 -15.01 -31.00
N ALA A 206 12.10 -14.72 -29.69
CA ALA A 206 13.02 -13.74 -29.12
C ALA A 206 14.48 -14.15 -29.32
N LEU A 207 14.81 -15.43 -29.12
CA LEU A 207 16.16 -15.95 -29.36
C LEU A 207 16.56 -15.79 -30.82
N GLN A 208 15.71 -16.19 -31.76
CA GLN A 208 15.97 -16.08 -33.19
C GLN A 208 16.17 -14.62 -33.64
N PHE A 209 15.36 -13.70 -33.10
CA PHE A 209 15.54 -12.27 -33.33
C PHE A 209 16.91 -11.78 -32.83
N LEU A 210 17.29 -12.17 -31.60
CA LEU A 210 18.56 -11.76 -31.00
C LEU A 210 19.76 -12.36 -31.72
N THR A 211 19.72 -13.64 -32.09
CA THR A 211 20.82 -14.29 -32.84
C THR A 211 21.01 -13.64 -34.21
N GLY A 212 19.91 -13.35 -34.92
CA GLY A 212 19.95 -12.59 -36.17
C GLY A 212 20.51 -11.18 -36.00
N TYR A 213 20.15 -10.48 -34.93
CA TYR A 213 20.68 -9.15 -34.62
C TYR A 213 22.19 -9.15 -34.31
N PHE A 214 22.67 -10.14 -33.54
CA PHE A 214 24.08 -10.26 -33.16
C PHE A 214 24.95 -10.97 -34.20
N GLY A 215 24.36 -11.45 -35.30
CA GLY A 215 25.10 -12.16 -36.36
C GLY A 215 25.58 -13.56 -35.95
N HIS A 216 24.89 -14.19 -35.01
CA HIS A 216 25.13 -15.59 -34.66
C HIS A 216 24.19 -16.48 -35.49
N GLU A 217 24.73 -17.40 -36.27
CA GLU A 217 23.91 -18.42 -36.93
C GLU A 217 23.37 -19.39 -35.86
N SER A 218 22.06 -19.64 -35.89
CA SER A 218 21.42 -20.63 -35.02
C SER A 218 21.69 -22.03 -35.56
N GLU A 219 22.53 -22.80 -34.86
CA GLU A 219 22.64 -24.27 -35.03
C GLU A 219 21.34 -24.99 -34.65
#